data_AF-A0A402CWJ5-F1
#
_entry.id   AF-A0A402CWJ5-F1
#
_cell.length_a   1.000
_cell.length_b   1.000
_cell.length_c   1.000
_cell.angle_alpha   90.00
_cell.angle_beta   90.00
_cell.angle_gamma   90.00
#
_symmetry.space_group_name_H-M   'P 1'
#
loop_
_entity.id
_entity.type
_entity.pdbx_description
1 polymer ?
#
loop_
_entity_poly.entity_id
_entity_poly.type
_entity_poly.pdbx_seq_one_letter_code
_entity_poly.pdbx_strand_id
1 'polypeptide(L)'
;MKAAILKLVGTLDAIALDHPEVWDSAVREQIYLALERGYADADETYVLPKHFAMFSRKADARVREAVCAFIQTALAAAEAAGLEGSAARCRALDEAGEGVVSRRGLRFVDCVGCLRTTEVRRQGAEEGERSAQERSLRDAAVAVDQVRLLATRRRLGQRAFDLLDELDGLLQS
;
A
#
# COMPACT_ATOMS: atom_id res chain seq x y z
N MET A 1 -7.87 17.89 6.80
CA MET A 1 -6.77 16.95 7.12
C MET A 1 -5.92 17.38 8.32
N LYS A 2 -5.15 18.48 8.25
CA LYS A 2 -4.21 18.90 9.32
C LYS A 2 -4.78 18.92 10.75
N ALA A 3 -6.02 19.41 10.93
CA ALA A 3 -6.68 19.41 12.24
C ALA A 3 -6.96 18.00 12.79
N ALA A 4 -7.31 17.04 11.90
CA ALA A 4 -7.52 15.65 12.29
C ALA A 4 -6.20 15.01 12.75
N ILE A 5 -5.10 15.28 12.02
CA ILE A 5 -3.76 14.84 12.39
C ILE A 5 -3.36 15.42 13.74
N LEU A 6 -3.53 16.73 13.94
CA LEU A 6 -3.21 17.38 15.21
C LEU A 6 -3.99 16.76 16.38
N LYS A 7 -5.26 16.43 16.17
CA LYS A 7 -6.10 15.75 17.17
C LYS A 7 -5.59 14.34 17.46
N LEU A 8 -5.23 13.55 16.44
CA LEU A 8 -4.65 12.22 16.62
C LEU A 8 -3.36 12.29 17.44
N VAL A 9 -2.39 13.08 16.98
CA VAL A 9 -1.07 13.21 17.65
C VAL A 9 -1.24 13.72 19.08
N GLY A 10 -2.09 14.72 19.29
CA GLY A 10 -2.38 15.22 20.65
C GLY A 10 -3.05 14.18 21.55
N THR A 11 -3.90 13.31 21.00
CA THR A 11 -4.55 12.24 21.77
C THR A 11 -3.56 11.13 22.13
N LEU A 12 -2.69 10.71 21.20
CA LEU A 12 -1.65 9.73 21.47
C LEU A 12 -0.62 10.25 22.49
N ASP A 13 -0.25 11.52 22.38
CA ASP A 13 0.62 12.21 23.36
C ASP A 13 0.00 12.28 24.77
N ALA A 14 -1.33 12.42 24.85
CA ALA A 14 -2.04 12.34 26.12
C ALA A 14 -2.13 10.91 26.66
N ILE A 15 -2.24 9.89 25.79
CA ILE A 15 -2.18 8.48 26.19
C ILE A 15 -0.80 8.14 26.77
N ALA A 16 0.27 8.67 26.17
CA ALA A 16 1.64 8.46 26.60
C ALA A 16 1.97 8.94 28.03
N LEU A 17 1.13 9.80 28.62
CA LEU A 17 1.27 10.22 30.02
C LEU A 17 1.12 9.04 30.99
N ASP A 18 0.16 8.17 30.69
CA ASP A 18 -0.16 7.01 31.53
C ASP A 18 0.42 5.70 30.95
N HIS A 19 0.65 5.69 29.63
CA HIS A 19 1.00 4.51 28.84
C HIS A 19 2.13 4.82 27.84
N PRO A 20 3.39 4.97 28.31
CA PRO A 20 4.52 5.33 27.45
C PRO A 20 4.82 4.28 26.37
N GLU A 21 4.38 3.03 26.56
CA GLU A 21 4.49 1.94 25.58
C GLU A 21 3.76 2.24 24.26
N VAL A 22 2.92 3.28 24.20
CA VAL A 22 2.30 3.73 22.94
C VAL A 22 3.32 4.09 21.85
N TRP A 23 4.57 4.35 22.24
CA TRP A 23 5.68 4.63 21.33
C TRP A 23 6.54 3.41 20.97
N ASP A 24 6.21 2.24 21.51
CA ASP A 24 6.88 1.00 21.14
C ASP A 24 6.67 0.71 19.65
N SER A 25 7.68 0.13 19.02
CA SER A 25 7.66 -0.17 17.58
C SER A 25 6.44 -0.99 17.18
N ALA A 26 6.07 -1.99 17.99
CA ALA A 26 4.90 -2.83 17.74
C ALA A 26 3.59 -2.03 17.74
N VAL A 27 3.43 -1.07 18.66
CA VAL A 27 2.23 -0.23 18.72
C VAL A 27 2.16 0.69 17.49
N ARG A 28 3.28 1.35 17.16
CA ARG A 28 3.36 2.24 15.99
C ARG A 28 3.09 1.50 14.69
N GLU A 29 3.56 0.26 14.56
CA GLU A 29 3.28 -0.60 13.41
C GLU A 29 1.79 -0.92 13.29
N GLN A 30 1.10 -1.22 14.41
CA GLN A 30 -0.34 -1.45 14.39
C GLN A 30 -1.13 -0.17 14.03
N ILE A 31 -0.70 1.00 14.51
CA ILE A 31 -1.29 2.28 14.12
C ILE A 31 -1.08 2.53 12.62
N TYR A 32 0.13 2.31 12.10
CA TYR A 32 0.45 2.42 10.68
C TYR A 32 -0.47 1.54 9.82
N LEU A 33 -0.57 0.24 10.14
CA LEU A 33 -1.42 -0.69 9.40
C LEU A 33 -2.90 -0.30 9.45
N ALA A 34 -3.36 0.24 10.58
CA ALA A 34 -4.73 0.73 10.69
C ALA A 34 -4.98 1.97 9.82
N LEU A 35 -4.02 2.89 9.71
CA LEU A 35 -4.15 4.05 8.82
C LEU A 35 -4.03 3.64 7.35
N GLU A 36 -3.13 2.72 7.02
CA GLU A 36 -2.97 2.21 5.67
C GLU A 36 -4.28 1.55 5.20
N ARG A 37 -4.79 0.55 5.93
CA ARG A 37 -5.98 -0.18 5.51
C ARG A 37 -7.27 0.63 5.65
N GLY A 38 -7.42 1.33 6.78
CA GLY A 38 -8.66 2.02 7.12
C GLY A 38 -8.82 3.38 6.45
N TYR A 39 -7.75 4.06 6.08
CA TYR A 39 -7.81 5.37 5.44
C TYR A 39 -7.17 5.40 4.05
N ALA A 40 -5.93 4.93 3.89
CA ALA A 40 -5.27 5.00 2.59
C ALA A 40 -5.96 4.09 1.57
N ASP A 41 -6.06 2.80 1.83
CA ASP A 41 -6.77 1.86 0.96
C ASP A 41 -8.29 2.04 1.06
N ALA A 42 -8.78 2.56 2.18
CA ALA A 42 -10.22 2.72 2.48
C ALA A 42 -10.99 1.40 2.28
N ASP A 43 -10.40 0.29 2.74
CA ASP A 43 -10.97 -1.05 2.65
C ASP A 43 -12.24 -1.13 3.51
N GLU A 44 -13.41 -1.14 2.85
CA GLU A 44 -14.72 -1.20 3.53
C GLU A 44 -14.92 -2.47 4.36
N THR A 45 -14.14 -3.52 4.09
CA THR A 45 -14.18 -4.79 4.84
C THR A 45 -13.21 -4.78 6.03
N TYR A 46 -12.34 -3.78 6.12
CA TYR A 46 -11.35 -3.68 7.18
C TYR A 46 -12.00 -3.32 8.52
N VAL A 47 -11.76 -4.16 9.52
CA VAL A 47 -12.15 -3.92 10.90
C VAL A 47 -10.91 -3.59 11.72
N LEU A 48 -10.90 -2.43 12.38
CA LEU A 48 -9.79 -2.05 13.27
C LEU A 48 -9.55 -3.14 14.33
N PRO A 49 -8.28 -3.53 14.56
CA PRO A 49 -7.94 -4.55 15.53
C PRO A 49 -8.34 -4.11 16.94
N LYS A 50 -8.67 -5.08 17.78
CA LYS A 50 -8.93 -4.84 19.22
C LYS A 50 -7.64 -4.63 20.02
N HIS A 51 -6.51 -5.06 19.46
CA HIS A 51 -5.20 -5.05 20.10
C HIS A 51 -4.23 -4.26 19.24
N PHE A 52 -3.59 -3.27 19.86
CA PHE A 52 -2.53 -2.43 19.29
C PHE A 52 -1.19 -2.72 19.97
N ALA A 53 -1.03 -3.90 20.58
CA ALA A 53 0.15 -4.31 21.35
C ALA A 53 0.44 -3.45 22.61
N MET A 54 -0.57 -2.77 23.16
CA MET A 54 -0.43 -2.08 24.44
C MET A 54 -0.37 -3.07 25.61
N PHE A 55 0.24 -2.68 26.73
CA PHE A 55 0.35 -3.55 27.91
C PHE A 55 -0.96 -3.75 28.65
N SER A 56 -2.00 -2.98 28.32
CA SER A 56 -3.33 -3.14 28.92
C SER A 56 -4.46 -2.99 27.90
N ARG A 57 -5.55 -3.73 28.14
CA ARG A 57 -6.78 -3.63 27.33
C ARG A 57 -7.38 -2.23 27.33
N LYS A 58 -7.23 -1.49 28.43
CA LYS A 58 -7.71 -0.10 28.54
C LYS A 58 -6.90 0.82 27.63
N ALA A 59 -5.58 0.65 27.59
CA ALA A 59 -4.72 1.42 26.71
C ALA A 59 -4.97 1.08 25.23
N ASP A 60 -5.12 -0.21 24.88
CA ASP A 60 -5.53 -0.66 23.54
C ASP A 60 -6.83 0.02 23.10
N ALA A 61 -7.84 0.06 23.97
CA ALA A 61 -9.11 0.71 23.67
C ALA A 61 -8.97 2.20 23.39
N ARG A 62 -8.13 2.91 24.18
CA ARG A 62 -7.86 4.35 23.98
C ARG A 62 -7.16 4.62 22.65
N VAL A 63 -6.15 3.81 22.30
CA VAL A 63 -5.45 3.93 21.01
C VAL A 63 -6.42 3.64 19.86
N ARG A 64 -7.18 2.55 19.94
CA ARG A 64 -8.18 2.17 18.94
C ARG A 64 -9.22 3.27 18.72
N GLU A 65 -9.73 3.88 19.79
CA GLU A 65 -10.68 4.98 19.71
C GLU A 65 -10.08 6.20 19.00
N ALA A 66 -8.85 6.58 19.35
CA ALA A 66 -8.15 7.68 18.72
C ALA A 66 -7.93 7.45 17.21
N VAL A 67 -7.48 6.26 16.84
CA VAL A 67 -7.26 5.86 15.44
C VAL A 67 -8.58 5.81 14.67
N CYS A 68 -9.64 5.24 15.25
CA CYS A 68 -10.96 5.18 14.62
C CYS A 68 -11.54 6.57 14.34
N ALA A 69 -11.51 7.45 15.34
CA ALA A 69 -12.00 8.83 15.20
C ALA A 69 -11.19 9.61 14.16
N PHE A 70 -9.89 9.38 14.09
CA PHE A 70 -9.03 9.94 13.05
C PHE A 70 -9.45 9.46 11.66
N ILE A 71 -9.55 8.15 11.44
CA ILE A 71 -9.90 7.56 10.13
C ILE A 71 -11.23 8.12 9.62
N GLN A 72 -12.27 8.16 10.46
CA GLN A 72 -13.57 8.72 10.07
C GLN A 72 -13.48 10.18 9.65
N THR A 73 -12.76 11.00 10.42
CA THR A 73 -12.57 12.43 10.11
C THR A 73 -11.72 12.63 8.86
N ALA A 74 -10.70 11.80 8.67
CA ALA A 74 -9.78 11.86 7.55
C ALA A 74 -10.45 11.43 6.24
N LEU A 75 -11.26 10.37 6.26
CA LEU A 75 -12.06 9.94 5.11
C LEU A 75 -13.06 11.01 4.67
N ALA A 76 -13.81 11.60 5.60
CA ALA A 76 -14.72 12.70 5.28
C ALA A 76 -13.99 13.91 4.69
N ALA A 77 -12.78 14.22 5.21
CA ALA A 77 -11.96 15.30 4.66
C ALA A 77 -11.38 14.97 3.28
N ALA A 78 -11.08 13.69 3.01
CA ALA A 78 -10.59 13.23 1.71
C ALA A 78 -11.69 13.26 0.66
N GLU A 79 -12.90 12.82 1.01
CA GLU A 79 -14.09 12.90 0.16
C GLU A 79 -14.41 14.35 -0.20
N ALA A 80 -14.46 15.25 0.79
CA ALA A 80 -14.71 16.68 0.56
C ALA A 80 -13.64 17.36 -0.32
N ALA A 81 -12.43 16.79 -0.38
CA ALA A 81 -11.33 17.26 -1.21
C ALA A 81 -11.23 16.53 -2.57
N GLY A 82 -12.13 15.58 -2.86
CA GLY A 82 -12.10 14.80 -4.10
C GLY A 82 -10.87 13.90 -4.23
N LEU A 83 -10.32 13.39 -3.12
CA LEU A 83 -9.15 12.53 -3.13
C LEU A 83 -9.52 11.08 -3.47
N GLU A 84 -9.26 10.70 -4.72
CA GLU A 84 -9.55 9.36 -5.23
C GLU A 84 -8.30 8.46 -5.18
N GLY A 85 -8.48 7.24 -4.70
CA GLY A 85 -7.44 6.22 -4.62
C GLY A 85 -6.47 6.37 -3.45
N SER A 86 -5.74 5.27 -3.18
CA SER A 86 -4.81 5.16 -2.06
C SER A 86 -3.66 6.18 -2.15
N ALA A 87 -3.11 6.39 -3.34
CA ALA A 87 -2.03 7.33 -3.59
C ALA A 87 -2.35 8.78 -3.23
N ALA A 88 -3.51 9.27 -3.66
CA ALA A 88 -3.93 10.63 -3.36
C ALA A 88 -4.11 10.82 -1.85
N ARG A 89 -4.70 9.83 -1.17
CA ARG A 89 -4.93 9.87 0.28
C ARG A 89 -3.63 9.78 1.08
N CYS A 90 -2.69 8.90 0.70
CA CYS A 90 -1.35 8.80 1.30
C CYS A 90 -0.58 10.11 1.17
N ARG A 91 -0.49 10.64 -0.04
CA ARG A 91 0.21 11.90 -0.30
C ARG A 91 -0.40 13.05 0.51
N ALA A 92 -1.71 13.21 0.47
CA ALA A 92 -2.41 14.25 1.22
C ALA A 92 -2.21 14.13 2.74
N LEU A 93 -2.13 12.89 3.26
CA LEU A 93 -1.85 12.66 4.67
C LEU A 93 -0.44 13.10 5.05
N ASP A 94 0.56 12.67 4.28
CA ASP A 94 1.95 13.00 4.57
C ASP A 94 2.21 14.51 4.43
N GLU A 95 1.69 15.15 3.38
CA GLU A 95 1.79 16.60 3.18
C GLU A 95 1.09 17.37 4.31
N ALA A 96 -0.11 16.96 4.71
CA ALA A 96 -0.82 17.60 5.81
C ALA A 96 -0.17 17.35 7.18
N GLY A 97 0.55 16.23 7.32
CA GLY A 97 1.26 15.83 8.52
C GLY A 97 2.61 16.51 8.69
N GLU A 98 3.16 17.08 7.61
CA GLU A 98 4.42 17.82 7.66
C GLU A 98 4.32 19.02 8.61
N GLY A 99 5.27 19.08 9.55
CA GLY A 99 5.30 20.12 10.58
C GLY A 99 4.17 20.06 11.62
N VAL A 100 3.36 18.99 11.65
CA VAL A 100 2.38 18.80 12.73
C VAL A 100 3.08 18.26 13.97
N VAL A 101 2.99 19.03 15.05
CA VAL A 101 3.62 18.75 16.33
C VAL A 101 2.58 18.91 17.44
N SER A 102 2.55 17.97 18.40
CA SER A 102 1.73 18.10 19.60
C SER A 102 2.20 19.25 20.48
N ARG A 103 1.41 19.60 21.49
CA ARG A 103 1.81 20.57 22.53
C ARG A 103 3.10 20.17 23.26
N ARG A 104 3.46 18.89 23.32
CA ARG A 104 4.64 18.38 24.01
C ARG A 104 5.79 18.02 23.06
N GLY A 105 5.69 18.37 21.78
CA GLY A 105 6.78 18.22 20.82
C GLY A 105 6.75 16.92 19.99
N LEU A 106 5.73 16.08 20.16
CA LEU A 106 5.61 14.84 19.37
C LEU A 106 5.23 15.17 17.93
N ARG A 107 6.00 14.70 16.95
CA ARG A 107 5.71 14.93 15.53
C ARG A 107 4.88 13.78 14.97
N PHE A 108 4.00 14.08 14.02
CA PHE A 108 3.20 13.06 13.33
C PHE A 108 4.06 11.94 12.73
N VAL A 109 5.19 12.31 12.10
CA VAL A 109 6.12 11.36 11.45
C VAL A 109 6.72 10.36 12.44
N ASP A 110 6.87 10.75 13.71
CA ASP A 110 7.43 9.89 14.77
C ASP A 110 6.37 8.91 15.30
N CYS A 111 5.08 9.23 15.11
CA CYS A 111 3.96 8.40 15.56
C CYS A 111 3.67 7.26 14.58
N VAL A 112 3.62 7.59 13.29
CA VAL A 112 3.06 6.69 12.28
C VAL A 112 4.04 6.41 11.13
N GLY A 113 5.17 7.10 11.06
CA GLY A 113 6.07 6.99 9.92
C GLY A 113 5.51 7.66 8.65
N CYS A 114 6.00 7.24 7.49
CA CYS A 114 5.63 7.77 6.18
C CYS A 114 4.87 6.71 5.38
N LEU A 115 3.61 7.01 5.00
CA LEU A 115 2.78 6.04 4.25
C LEU A 115 3.30 5.82 2.81
N ARG A 116 4.06 6.77 2.23
CA ARG A 116 4.62 6.66 0.86
C ARG A 116 5.51 5.44 0.60
N THR A 117 6.06 4.79 1.62
CA THR A 117 7.02 3.68 1.41
C THR A 117 6.38 2.41 0.86
N THR A 118 5.08 2.20 1.04
CA THR A 118 4.37 1.04 0.48
C THR A 118 3.91 1.26 -0.96
N GLU A 119 3.67 2.49 -1.39
CA GLU A 119 3.37 2.80 -2.79
C GLU A 119 4.57 2.55 -3.72
N VAL A 120 5.76 3.01 -3.32
CA VAL A 120 7.00 2.77 -4.09
C VAL A 120 7.27 1.26 -4.19
N ARG A 121 6.93 0.49 -3.15
CA ARG A 121 7.06 -0.98 -3.15
C ARG A 121 6.00 -1.66 -4.00
N ARG A 122 4.73 -1.24 -3.93
CA ARG A 122 3.64 -1.79 -4.78
C ARG A 122 3.86 -1.46 -6.25
N GLN A 123 4.18 -0.21 -6.58
CA GLN A 123 4.52 0.20 -7.95
C GLN A 123 5.74 -0.56 -8.47
N GLY A 124 6.81 -0.68 -7.68
CA GLY A 124 7.97 -1.47 -8.07
C GLY A 124 7.68 -2.98 -8.23
N ALA A 125 6.74 -3.53 -7.47
CA ALA A 125 6.31 -4.92 -7.60
C ALA A 125 5.46 -5.15 -8.85
N GLU A 126 4.49 -4.27 -9.13
CA GLU A 126 3.65 -4.33 -10.33
C GLU A 126 4.45 -4.07 -11.62
N GLU A 127 5.41 -3.14 -11.60
CA GLU A 127 6.36 -2.91 -12.70
C GLU A 127 7.32 -4.10 -12.87
N GLY A 128 7.72 -4.74 -11.76
CA GLY A 128 8.54 -5.94 -11.76
C GLY A 128 7.83 -7.13 -12.41
N GLU A 129 6.55 -7.34 -12.10
CA GLU A 129 5.71 -8.39 -12.69
C GLU A 129 5.44 -8.14 -14.18
N ARG A 130 5.10 -6.90 -14.57
CA ARG A 130 4.96 -6.54 -15.99
C ARG A 130 6.26 -6.74 -16.76
N SER A 131 7.39 -6.33 -16.19
CA SER A 131 8.71 -6.54 -16.81
C SER A 131 9.10 -8.02 -16.89
N ALA A 132 8.67 -8.84 -15.94
CA ALA A 132 8.88 -10.30 -15.98
C ALA A 132 8.01 -10.93 -17.08
N GLN A 133 6.75 -10.51 -17.20
CA GLN A 133 5.82 -10.99 -18.22
C GLN A 133 6.27 -10.59 -19.64
N GLU A 134 6.72 -9.36 -19.84
CA GLU A 134 7.28 -8.89 -21.13
C GLU A 134 8.56 -9.65 -21.52
N ARG A 135 9.44 -9.94 -20.56
CA ARG A 135 10.63 -10.78 -20.81
C ARG A 135 10.24 -12.20 -21.20
N SER A 136 9.29 -12.80 -20.50
CA SER A 136 8.79 -14.13 -20.80
C SER A 136 8.16 -14.21 -22.21
N LEU A 137 7.44 -13.18 -22.65
CA LEU A 137 6.86 -13.12 -24.00
C LEU A 137 7.93 -12.98 -25.07
N ARG A 138 8.97 -12.16 -24.84
CA ARG A 138 10.12 -12.05 -25.76
C ARG A 138 10.88 -13.36 -25.89
N ASP A 139 11.14 -14.04 -24.78
CA ASP A 139 11.84 -15.33 -24.79
C ASP A 139 11.01 -16.41 -25.53
N ALA A 140 9.68 -16.40 -25.36
CA ALA A 140 8.78 -17.27 -26.11
C ALA A 140 8.82 -16.99 -27.62
N ALA A 141 8.80 -15.71 -28.03
CA ALA A 141 8.91 -15.34 -29.44
C ALA A 141 10.24 -15.81 -30.08
N VAL A 142 11.36 -15.65 -29.36
CA VAL A 142 12.68 -16.15 -29.81
C VAL A 142 12.68 -17.67 -29.97
N ALA A 143 12.01 -18.40 -29.06
CA ALA A 143 11.89 -19.85 -29.16
C ALA A 143 11.07 -20.29 -30.37
N VAL A 144 9.96 -19.61 -30.66
CA VAL A 144 9.13 -19.86 -31.86
C VAL A 144 9.94 -19.68 -33.14
N ASP A 145 10.72 -18.59 -33.24
CA ASP A 145 11.59 -18.33 -34.39
C ASP A 145 12.67 -19.41 -34.57
N GLN A 146 13.29 -19.87 -33.47
CA GLN A 146 14.25 -20.96 -33.52
C GLN A 146 13.63 -22.27 -34.01
N VAL A 147 12.43 -22.61 -33.54
CA VAL A 147 11.70 -23.81 -34.00
C VAL A 147 11.34 -23.68 -35.48
N ARG A 148 10.93 -22.49 -35.95
CA ARG A 148 10.61 -22.23 -37.36
C ARG A 148 11.84 -22.38 -38.27
N LEU A 149 13.00 -21.89 -37.83
CA LEU A 149 14.27 -22.09 -38.52
C LEU A 149 14.67 -23.58 -38.59
N LEU A 150 14.47 -24.33 -37.51
CA LEU A 150 14.74 -25.77 -37.48
C LEU A 150 13.75 -26.55 -38.36
N ALA A 151 12.47 -26.18 -38.37
CA ALA A 151 11.44 -26.76 -39.21
C ALA A 151 11.76 -26.60 -40.70
N THR A 152 12.21 -25.38 -41.08
CA THR A 152 12.64 -25.04 -42.44
C THR A 152 13.88 -25.86 -42.84
N ARG A 153 14.86 -25.99 -41.95
CA ARG A 153 16.08 -26.79 -42.21
C ARG A 153 15.83 -28.30 -42.29
N ARG A 154 14.82 -28.82 -41.57
CA ARG A 154 14.51 -30.27 -41.52
C ARG A 154 13.40 -30.70 -42.47
N ARG A 155 12.87 -29.81 -43.32
CA ARG A 155 11.68 -30.07 -44.18
C ARG A 155 10.50 -30.64 -43.37
N LEU A 156 10.22 -30.07 -42.20
CA LEU A 156 9.00 -30.42 -41.49
C LEU A 156 7.78 -30.03 -42.34
N GLY A 157 6.75 -30.87 -42.33
CA GLY A 157 5.55 -30.68 -43.16
C GLY A 157 4.70 -29.48 -42.74
N GLN A 158 3.80 -29.06 -43.62
CA GLN A 158 2.94 -27.87 -43.50
C GLN A 158 2.26 -27.73 -42.12
N ARG A 159 1.82 -28.84 -41.53
CA ARG A 159 1.15 -28.89 -40.22
C ARG A 159 2.02 -28.38 -39.06
N ALA A 160 3.34 -28.42 -39.17
CA ALA A 160 4.24 -27.86 -38.17
C ALA A 160 4.35 -26.33 -38.29
N PHE A 161 4.18 -25.77 -39.49
CA PHE A 161 4.16 -24.33 -39.70
C PHE A 161 2.83 -23.73 -39.26
N ASP A 162 1.71 -24.40 -39.53
CA ASP A 162 0.37 -23.94 -39.13
C ASP A 162 0.27 -23.80 -37.59
N LEU A 163 0.86 -24.74 -36.83
CA LEU A 163 0.92 -24.66 -35.36
C LEU A 163 1.81 -23.54 -34.83
N LEU A 164 2.86 -23.16 -35.57
CA LEU A 164 3.73 -22.05 -35.18
C LEU A 164 3.02 -20.71 -35.42
N ASP A 165 2.24 -20.60 -36.50
CA ASP A 165 1.46 -19.40 -36.80
C ASP A 165 0.31 -19.19 -35.80
N GLU A 166 -0.34 -20.27 -35.34
CA GLU A 166 -1.32 -20.20 -34.25
C GLU A 166 -0.70 -19.72 -32.93
N LEU A 167 0.51 -20.18 -32.59
CA LEU A 167 1.23 -19.74 -31.40
C LEU A 167 1.66 -18.26 -31.50
N ASP A 168 2.09 -17.82 -32.67
CA ASP A 168 2.49 -16.43 -32.91
C ASP A 168 1.28 -15.48 -32.81
N GLY A 169 0.12 -15.91 -33.31
CA GLY A 169 -1.15 -15.18 -33.16
C GLY A 169 -1.59 -15.02 -31.70
N LEU A 170 -1.35 -16.02 -30.86
CA LEU A 170 -1.65 -15.97 -29.41
C LEU A 170 -0.66 -15.09 -28.62
N LEU A 171 0.55 -14.88 -29.13
CA LEU A 171 1.56 -14.01 -28.50
C LEU A 171 1.38 -12.52 -28.87
N GLN A 172 0.61 -12.23 -29.92
CA GLN A 172 0.35 -10.87 -30.42
C GLN A 172 -0.98 -10.25 -29.94
N SER A 173 -1.85 -11.05 -29.30
CA SER A 173 -3.13 -10.62 -28.72
C SER A 173 -3.03 -10.29 -27.23
#